data_AF-A0ABD3Q9D9-F1
#
_entry.id   AF-A0ABD3Q9D9-F1
#
_cell.length_a   1.000
_cell.length_b   1.000
_cell.length_c   1.000
_cell.angle_alpha   90.00
_cell.angle_beta   90.00
_cell.angle_gamma   90.00
#
_symmetry.space_group_name_H-M   'P 1'
#
loop_
_entity.id
_entity.type
_entity.pdbx_description
1 polymer ?
#
loop_
_entity_poly.entity_id
_entity_poly.type
_entity_poly.pdbx_seq_one_letter_code
_entity_poly.pdbx_strand_id
1 'polypeptide(L)'
;MVSLRWLTSPAISAVINLVAIIFLISNLLQNHFLLHDHAVKQSVQVEVSDLPIPRLRASSGNGGDEGYRGPISLTIPRGKAVARPAARLSEEEDSKIKRAHYGGKGDKPHLGGFTEFDSQGISPKLWSHMITHWGVKSLLDVGCGRGVSTSWFVLHGLEFVQCVEGSHDAVTQSIVPKAEGYERVVEHDFSLGPWWPDRTVDAVWCVEFTEHVGRNFQPNYITAFRSAALIFATHSNWGGWHHVEVHDDEWWQIRWEAAGLVYSDLMTREARAIAQGDRSLSIDGKATSTAAQHIWLSVQVFINPMVASLAEHAHLFAEHGCFGGRENGEGKPKKIHVDCHDKENARGGENLSALPEDFKPLKLDETMNDAWKKLLLDNGVGAAKDSESQ
;
A
#
# COMPACT_ATOMS: atom_id res chain seq x y z
N MET A 1 65.30 -2.35 -28.75
CA MET A 1 64.01 -1.64 -28.75
C MET A 1 63.18 -2.17 -29.92
N VAL A 2 62.28 -3.12 -29.67
CA VAL A 2 61.33 -3.62 -30.69
C VAL A 2 60.07 -2.76 -30.58
N SER A 3 59.71 -2.13 -31.69
CA SER A 3 58.65 -1.12 -31.81
C SER A 3 57.26 -1.72 -31.62
N LEU A 4 56.59 -1.33 -30.53
CA LEU A 4 55.24 -1.74 -30.14
C LEU A 4 54.14 -0.99 -30.96
N ARG A 5 54.30 -0.87 -32.28
CA ARG A 5 53.35 -0.14 -33.16
C ARG A 5 52.24 -0.98 -33.76
N TRP A 6 52.17 -2.28 -33.44
CA TRP A 6 51.20 -3.20 -34.03
C TRP A 6 49.86 -3.32 -33.29
N LEU A 7 49.70 -2.71 -32.10
CA LEU A 7 48.48 -2.86 -31.29
C LEU A 7 47.39 -1.80 -31.52
N THR A 8 47.64 -0.79 -32.36
CA THR A 8 46.69 0.33 -32.60
C THR A 8 45.98 0.28 -33.94
N SER A 9 46.06 -0.84 -34.67
CA SER A 9 45.28 -1.01 -35.90
C SER A 9 43.77 -1.10 -35.56
N PRO A 10 42.90 -0.33 -36.24
CA PRO A 10 41.45 -0.40 -36.06
C PRO A 10 40.89 -1.82 -36.19
N ALA A 11 41.52 -2.65 -37.04
CA ALA A 11 41.13 -4.05 -37.23
C ALA A 11 41.39 -4.90 -35.98
N ILE A 12 42.49 -4.65 -35.25
CA ILE A 12 42.83 -5.39 -34.03
C ILE A 12 41.91 -4.96 -32.88
N SER A 13 41.59 -3.66 -32.79
CA SER A 13 40.62 -3.15 -31.82
C SER A 13 39.21 -3.73 -32.02
N ALA A 14 38.77 -3.87 -33.28
CA ALA A 14 37.49 -4.50 -33.60
C ALA A 14 37.45 -5.98 -33.19
N VAL A 15 38.55 -6.72 -33.39
CA VAL A 15 38.64 -8.13 -32.97
C VAL A 15 38.63 -8.26 -31.45
N ILE A 16 39.35 -7.39 -30.71
CA ILE A 16 39.35 -7.41 -29.24
C ILE A 16 37.95 -7.12 -28.69
N ASN A 17 37.25 -6.13 -29.23
CA ASN A 17 35.88 -5.80 -28.80
C ASN A 17 34.89 -6.93 -29.11
N LEU A 18 35.01 -7.58 -30.27
CA LEU A 18 34.17 -8.72 -30.62
C LEU A 18 34.39 -9.90 -29.66
N VAL A 19 35.64 -10.19 -29.32
CA VAL A 19 35.98 -11.25 -28.35
C VAL A 19 35.44 -10.92 -26.96
N ALA A 20 35.53 -9.66 -26.51
CA ALA A 20 34.97 -9.22 -25.23
C ALA A 20 33.44 -9.36 -25.18
N ILE A 21 32.74 -9.01 -26.26
CA ILE A 21 31.28 -9.17 -26.38
C ILE A 21 30.89 -10.65 -26.31
N ILE A 22 31.60 -11.52 -27.04
CA ILE A 22 31.36 -12.97 -27.01
C ILE A 22 31.58 -13.52 -25.59
N PHE A 23 32.63 -13.07 -24.90
CA PHE A 23 32.92 -13.51 -23.53
C PHE A 23 31.86 -13.05 -22.52
N LEU A 24 31.33 -11.84 -22.68
CA LEU A 24 30.22 -11.30 -21.89
C LEU A 24 28.91 -12.08 -22.13
N ILE A 25 28.57 -12.35 -23.39
CA ILE A 25 27.37 -13.14 -23.76
C ILE A 25 27.50 -14.57 -23.23
N SER A 26 28.68 -15.18 -23.34
CA SER A 26 28.93 -16.54 -22.84
C SER A 26 28.78 -16.62 -21.31
N ASN A 27 29.29 -15.62 -20.56
CA ASN A 27 29.11 -15.55 -19.11
C ASN A 27 27.65 -15.29 -18.71
N LEU A 28 26.93 -14.41 -19.42
CA LEU A 28 25.51 -14.14 -19.18
C LEU A 28 24.67 -15.41 -19.39
N LEU A 29 24.93 -16.16 -20.47
CA LEU A 29 24.25 -17.42 -20.74
C LEU A 29 24.60 -18.48 -19.69
N GLN A 30 25.87 -18.64 -19.32
CA GLN A 30 26.28 -19.59 -18.27
C GLN A 30 25.62 -19.26 -16.92
N ASN A 31 25.58 -17.99 -16.51
CA ASN A 31 24.93 -17.58 -15.27
C ASN A 31 23.40 -17.77 -15.31
N HIS A 32 22.76 -17.49 -16.45
CA HIS A 32 21.33 -17.74 -16.62
C HIS A 32 20.99 -19.24 -16.56
N PHE A 33 21.79 -20.10 -17.19
CA PHE A 33 21.60 -21.54 -17.12
C PHE A 33 21.86 -22.11 -15.72
N LEU A 34 22.86 -21.62 -15.00
CA LEU A 34 23.13 -22.03 -13.62
C LEU A 34 22.02 -21.63 -12.66
N LEU A 35 21.47 -20.41 -12.78
CA LEU A 35 20.34 -19.95 -11.97
C LEU A 35 19.07 -20.78 -12.24
N HIS A 36 18.81 -21.10 -13.51
CA HIS A 36 17.65 -21.92 -13.87
C HIS A 36 17.81 -23.39 -13.45
N ASP A 37 19.01 -23.96 -13.54
CA ASP A 37 19.27 -25.34 -13.13
C ASP A 37 19.24 -25.50 -11.59
N HIS A 38 19.66 -24.48 -10.83
CA HIS A 38 19.48 -24.45 -9.37
C HIS A 38 18.01 -24.29 -8.96
N ALA A 39 17.24 -23.44 -9.64
CA ALA A 39 15.81 -23.27 -9.37
C ALA A 39 14.99 -24.53 -9.69
N VAL A 40 15.34 -25.24 -10.78
CA VAL A 40 14.67 -26.48 -11.18
C VAL A 40 15.13 -27.69 -10.35
N LYS A 41 16.39 -27.76 -9.91
CA LYS A 41 16.86 -28.88 -9.05
C LYS A 41 16.47 -28.72 -7.58
N GLN A 42 16.09 -27.53 -7.13
CA GLN A 42 15.52 -27.32 -5.79
C GLN A 42 14.01 -27.57 -5.71
N SER A 43 13.33 -27.89 -6.81
CA SER A 43 11.99 -28.50 -6.75
C SER A 43 12.11 -29.97 -6.33
N VAL A 44 12.53 -30.19 -5.09
CA VAL A 44 12.35 -31.48 -4.43
C VAL A 44 10.86 -31.67 -4.28
N GLN A 45 10.30 -32.68 -4.96
CA GLN A 45 9.00 -33.22 -4.59
C GLN A 45 9.13 -33.77 -3.17
N VAL A 46 8.74 -32.97 -2.19
CA VAL A 46 8.53 -33.44 -0.83
C VAL A 46 7.23 -34.23 -0.87
N GLU A 47 7.33 -35.56 -0.93
CA GLU A 47 6.19 -36.42 -0.58
C GLU A 47 5.85 -36.15 0.90
N VAL A 48 4.63 -35.68 1.13
CA VAL A 48 4.10 -35.27 2.44
C VAL A 48 3.73 -36.50 3.29
N SER A 49 4.53 -37.55 3.30
CA SER A 49 4.24 -38.79 4.05
C SER A 49 5.08 -39.00 5.30
N ASP A 50 6.24 -38.34 5.44
CA ASP A 50 7.25 -38.79 6.41
C ASP A 50 7.57 -37.80 7.54
N LEU A 51 6.76 -36.74 7.70
CA LEU A 51 6.86 -35.88 8.89
C LEU A 51 5.99 -36.45 10.02
N PRO A 52 6.54 -36.66 11.24
CA PRO A 52 5.76 -37.14 12.37
C PRO A 52 4.69 -36.11 12.74
N ILE A 53 3.44 -36.40 12.35
CA ILE A 53 2.25 -35.65 12.77
C ILE A 53 2.22 -35.71 14.31
N PRO A 54 2.29 -34.58 15.03
CA PRO A 54 2.06 -34.58 16.45
C PRO A 54 0.64 -35.10 16.68
N ARG A 55 0.50 -36.24 17.37
CA ARG A 55 -0.82 -36.75 17.80
C ARG A 55 -1.45 -35.72 18.73
N LEU A 56 -2.25 -34.82 18.18
CA LEU A 56 -3.19 -34.02 18.93
C LEU A 56 -4.21 -34.98 19.53
N ARG A 57 -4.19 -35.04 20.86
CA ARG A 57 -5.12 -35.81 21.67
C ARG A 57 -6.52 -35.25 21.41
N ALA A 58 -7.33 -35.94 20.63
CA ALA A 58 -8.73 -35.60 20.45
C ALA A 58 -9.47 -35.77 21.79
N SER A 59 -9.75 -34.66 22.47
CA SER A 59 -10.81 -34.64 23.47
C SER A 59 -12.12 -34.36 22.75
N SER A 60 -12.99 -35.35 22.72
CA SER A 60 -14.38 -35.22 22.29
C SER A 60 -15.10 -34.17 23.14
N GLY A 61 -15.38 -33.01 22.56
CA GLY A 61 -16.20 -31.96 23.15
C GLY A 61 -16.80 -31.10 22.03
N ASN A 62 -18.12 -31.09 21.92
CA ASN A 62 -18.89 -30.25 21.00
C ASN A 62 -18.61 -28.76 21.23
N GLY A 63 -18.07 -28.06 20.23
CA GLY A 63 -17.93 -26.60 20.23
C GLY A 63 -16.89 -26.11 19.21
N GLY A 64 -17.30 -25.15 18.37
CA GLY A 64 -16.57 -24.46 17.30
C GLY A 64 -15.05 -24.62 17.23
N ASP A 65 -14.59 -25.08 16.06
CA ASP A 65 -13.20 -25.17 15.65
C ASP A 65 -12.55 -23.78 15.50
N GLU A 66 -12.25 -23.13 16.63
CA GLU A 66 -11.28 -22.02 16.70
C GLU A 66 -9.91 -22.59 17.08
N GLY A 67 -9.32 -23.37 16.18
CA GLY A 67 -7.90 -23.69 16.27
C GLY A 67 -7.10 -22.39 16.26
N TYR A 68 -6.42 -22.07 17.37
CA TYR A 68 -5.54 -20.91 17.49
C TYR A 68 -4.50 -20.92 16.36
N ARG A 69 -4.78 -20.15 15.29
CA ARG A 69 -3.85 -19.92 14.21
C ARG A 69 -2.87 -18.87 14.70
N GLY A 70 -1.59 -19.21 14.73
CA GLY A 70 -0.55 -18.26 15.14
C GLY A 70 -0.64 -16.96 14.31
N PRO A 71 -0.11 -15.84 14.81
CA PRO A 71 -0.24 -14.51 14.19
C PRO A 71 0.37 -14.41 12.76
N ILE A 72 1.12 -15.43 12.34
CA ILE A 72 1.66 -15.59 10.98
C ILE A 72 0.81 -16.61 10.20
N SER A 73 -0.52 -16.51 10.27
CA SER A 73 -1.41 -17.38 9.51
C SER A 73 -1.65 -16.84 8.11
N LEU A 74 -1.53 -17.67 7.07
CA LEU A 74 -1.82 -17.30 5.67
C LEU A 74 -3.32 -17.22 5.36
N THR A 75 -4.18 -17.07 6.38
CA THR A 75 -5.63 -17.08 6.20
C THR A 75 -6.24 -15.73 6.49
N ILE A 76 -7.34 -15.43 5.79
CA ILE A 76 -8.12 -14.21 6.01
C ILE A 76 -8.66 -14.23 7.44
N PRO A 77 -8.40 -13.20 8.25
CA PRO A 77 -8.92 -13.14 9.60
C PRO A 77 -10.46 -13.03 9.57
N ARG A 78 -11.12 -13.62 10.56
CA ARG A 78 -12.59 -13.71 10.63
C ARG A 78 -13.11 -12.96 11.86
N GLY A 79 -14.33 -12.43 11.75
CA GLY A 79 -14.98 -11.66 12.82
C GLY A 79 -14.31 -10.31 13.08
N LYS A 80 -14.84 -9.57 14.05
CA LYS A 80 -14.31 -8.27 14.46
C LYS A 80 -13.21 -8.45 15.51
N ALA A 81 -12.02 -7.90 15.28
CA ALA A 81 -10.99 -7.86 16.32
C ALA A 81 -11.36 -6.90 17.46
N VAL A 82 -10.90 -7.22 18.67
CA VAL A 82 -11.02 -6.32 19.82
C VAL A 82 -9.91 -5.27 19.76
N ALA A 83 -10.29 -4.00 19.64
CA ALA A 83 -9.37 -2.87 19.67
C ALA A 83 -8.67 -2.77 21.04
N ARG A 84 -7.43 -2.28 21.03
CA ARG A 84 -6.55 -2.25 22.20
C ARG A 84 -5.88 -0.88 22.29
N PRO A 85 -6.55 0.11 22.89
CA PRO A 85 -5.95 1.42 23.14
C PRO A 85 -4.70 1.31 24.00
N ALA A 86 -3.71 2.17 23.74
CA ALA A 86 -2.52 2.24 24.56
C ALA A 86 -2.83 2.85 25.94
N ALA A 87 -2.11 2.41 26.97
CA ALA A 87 -2.14 3.09 28.25
C ALA A 87 -1.57 4.52 28.11
N ARG A 88 -2.30 5.50 28.64
CA ARG A 88 -1.92 6.91 28.64
C ARG A 88 -0.85 7.20 29.69
N LEU A 89 0.00 8.18 29.42
CA LEU A 89 0.97 8.70 30.37
C LEU A 89 0.33 9.71 31.30
N SER A 90 0.87 9.83 32.51
CA SER A 90 0.62 11.00 33.35
C SER A 90 1.25 12.26 32.75
N GLU A 91 0.77 13.44 33.15
CA GLU A 91 1.34 14.72 32.71
C GLU A 91 2.84 14.84 33.05
N GLU A 92 3.25 14.30 34.20
CA GLU A 92 4.67 14.30 34.61
C GLU A 92 5.52 13.41 33.69
N GLU A 93 5.02 12.23 33.32
CA GLU A 93 5.72 11.33 32.39
C GLU A 93 5.79 11.91 30.98
N ASP A 94 4.68 12.47 30.48
CA ASP A 94 4.61 13.07 29.14
C ASP A 94 5.55 14.28 29.02
N SER A 95 5.65 15.11 30.08
CA SER A 95 6.56 16.28 30.11
C SER A 95 8.05 15.93 29.92
N LYS A 96 8.43 14.67 30.15
CA LYS A 96 9.80 14.17 29.98
C LYS A 96 10.10 13.76 28.54
N ILE A 97 9.09 13.67 27.67
CA ILE A 97 9.22 13.24 26.27
C ILE A 97 9.36 14.44 25.36
N LYS A 98 10.44 14.49 24.57
CA LYS A 98 10.72 15.59 23.64
C LYS A 98 10.22 15.28 22.23
N ARG A 99 8.93 15.55 21.97
CA ARG A 99 8.25 15.22 20.69
C ARG A 99 8.53 16.21 19.53
N ALA A 100 9.28 17.28 19.77
CA ALA A 100 9.53 18.34 18.80
C ALA A 100 8.22 18.87 18.18
N HIS A 101 7.97 18.65 16.88
CA HIS A 101 6.76 19.05 16.16
C HIS A 101 5.77 17.89 15.94
N TYR A 102 6.09 16.69 16.42
CA TYR A 102 5.23 15.52 16.33
C TYR A 102 4.17 15.53 17.44
N GLY A 103 3.04 14.87 17.17
CA GLY A 103 1.95 14.68 18.13
C GLY A 103 2.22 13.58 19.17
N GLY A 104 1.14 13.09 19.78
CA GLY A 104 1.17 12.03 20.78
C GLY A 104 1.14 12.55 22.22
N LYS A 105 0.51 13.69 22.46
CA LYS A 105 0.33 14.22 23.82
C LYS A 105 -0.36 13.21 24.73
N GLY A 106 0.30 12.87 25.83
CA GLY A 106 -0.18 11.86 26.78
C GLY A 106 -0.09 10.41 26.27
N ASP A 107 0.53 10.17 25.12
CA ASP A 107 0.77 8.82 24.61
C ASP A 107 2.17 8.33 25.00
N LYS A 108 2.39 7.02 24.90
CA LYS A 108 3.72 6.44 25.11
C LYS A 108 4.73 6.91 24.05
N PRO A 109 6.05 6.83 24.30
CA PRO A 109 7.06 7.30 23.36
C PRO A 109 7.04 6.62 21.99
N HIS A 110 6.50 5.40 21.90
CA HIS A 110 6.41 4.65 20.64
C HIS A 110 5.25 5.07 19.73
N LEU A 111 4.40 5.99 20.21
CA LEU A 111 3.26 6.53 19.50
C LEU A 111 3.45 8.04 19.23
N GLY A 112 2.61 8.59 18.37
CA GLY A 112 2.61 10.02 18.07
C GLY A 112 3.57 10.40 16.94
N GLY A 113 3.86 9.51 15.99
CA GLY A 113 4.67 9.80 14.80
C GLY A 113 4.00 10.70 13.75
N PHE A 114 2.81 11.23 14.03
CA PHE A 114 2.07 12.09 13.11
C PHE A 114 2.38 13.58 13.35
N THR A 115 2.13 14.40 12.33
CA THR A 115 2.20 15.87 12.42
C THR A 115 0.81 16.48 12.21
N GLU A 116 0.68 17.79 12.45
CA GLU A 116 -0.59 18.52 12.27
C GLU A 116 -1.11 18.39 10.83
N PHE A 117 -0.20 18.43 9.86
CA PHE A 117 -0.46 18.25 8.44
C PHE A 117 0.83 17.81 7.73
N ASP A 118 0.84 16.59 7.20
CA ASP A 118 1.94 16.11 6.37
C ASP A 118 1.51 16.05 4.89
N SER A 119 1.90 17.07 4.13
CA SER A 119 1.62 17.11 2.69
C SER A 119 2.33 16.01 1.89
N GLN A 120 3.40 15.43 2.43
CA GLN A 120 4.19 14.42 1.72
C GLN A 120 3.47 13.05 1.68
N GLY A 121 2.51 12.81 2.57
CA GLY A 121 1.61 11.64 2.56
C GLY A 121 0.30 11.84 1.78
N ILE A 122 0.12 12.95 1.05
CA ILE A 122 -1.13 13.30 0.38
C ILE A 122 -1.00 13.17 -1.14
N SER A 123 -1.86 12.36 -1.78
CA SER A 123 -1.84 12.16 -3.24
C SER A 123 -3.24 11.95 -3.85
N PRO A 124 -4.04 13.03 -4.05
CA PRO A 124 -5.39 12.94 -4.61
C PRO A 124 -5.44 12.35 -6.02
N LYS A 125 -4.40 12.52 -6.85
CA LYS A 125 -4.36 11.87 -8.17
C LYS A 125 -4.24 10.37 -8.04
N LEU A 126 -3.38 9.88 -7.13
CA LEU A 126 -3.25 8.45 -6.88
C LEU A 126 -4.53 7.89 -6.26
N TRP A 127 -5.12 8.57 -5.29
CA TRP A 127 -6.37 8.14 -4.66
C TRP A 127 -7.52 8.09 -5.66
N SER A 128 -7.60 9.07 -6.56
CA SER A 128 -8.56 9.06 -7.67
C SER A 128 -8.31 7.86 -8.58
N HIS A 129 -7.06 7.58 -8.94
CA HIS A 129 -6.70 6.44 -9.76
C HIS A 129 -7.03 5.09 -9.10
N MET A 130 -6.82 4.96 -7.79
CA MET A 130 -7.22 3.78 -7.02
C MET A 130 -8.71 3.48 -7.19
N ILE A 131 -9.55 4.53 -7.11
CA ILE A 131 -11.00 4.40 -7.27
C ILE A 131 -11.38 4.13 -8.73
N THR A 132 -10.88 4.95 -9.67
CA THR A 132 -11.40 4.97 -11.04
C THR A 132 -10.79 3.92 -11.95
N HIS A 133 -9.56 3.48 -11.67
CA HIS A 133 -8.84 2.52 -12.52
C HIS A 133 -8.73 1.15 -11.85
N TRP A 134 -8.31 1.11 -10.58
CA TRP A 134 -8.22 -0.16 -9.85
C TRP A 134 -9.52 -0.58 -9.19
N GLY A 135 -10.57 0.26 -9.22
CA GLY A 135 -11.91 -0.10 -8.78
C GLY A 135 -12.09 -0.17 -7.26
N VAL A 136 -11.24 0.51 -6.47
CA VAL A 136 -11.33 0.51 -5.01
C VAL A 136 -12.63 1.19 -4.54
N LYS A 137 -13.44 0.48 -3.74
CA LYS A 137 -14.71 0.95 -3.15
C LYS A 137 -14.74 0.84 -1.63
N SER A 138 -13.81 0.08 -1.04
CA SER A 138 -13.64 -0.05 0.41
C SER A 138 -12.17 0.03 0.82
N LEU A 139 -11.90 0.73 1.92
CA LEU A 139 -10.53 1.05 2.34
C LEU A 139 -10.33 0.86 3.85
N LEU A 140 -9.21 0.25 4.21
CA LEU A 140 -8.64 0.32 5.55
C LEU A 140 -7.40 1.21 5.56
N ASP A 141 -7.43 2.30 6.33
CA ASP A 141 -6.33 3.25 6.51
C ASP A 141 -5.58 2.92 7.81
N VAL A 142 -4.34 2.41 7.69
CA VAL A 142 -3.53 1.90 8.80
C VAL A 142 -2.47 2.93 9.17
N GLY A 143 -2.48 3.41 10.42
CA GLY A 143 -1.64 4.54 10.82
C GLY A 143 -2.19 5.86 10.28
N CYS A 144 -3.51 6.01 10.28
CA CYS A 144 -4.21 7.12 9.62
C CYS A 144 -3.96 8.50 10.27
N GLY A 145 -3.32 8.58 11.44
CA GLY A 145 -3.11 9.82 12.18
C GLY A 145 -4.44 10.55 12.43
N ARG A 146 -4.52 11.83 12.04
CA ARG A 146 -5.77 12.62 12.15
C ARG A 146 -6.82 12.26 11.09
N GLY A 147 -6.50 11.38 10.14
CA GLY A 147 -7.42 10.88 9.11
C GLY A 147 -7.57 11.80 7.91
N VAL A 148 -6.48 12.43 7.44
CA VAL A 148 -6.48 13.30 6.25
C VAL A 148 -6.81 12.50 4.97
N SER A 149 -6.11 11.39 4.73
CA SER A 149 -6.43 10.44 3.66
C SER A 149 -7.80 9.81 3.87
N THR A 150 -8.06 9.31 5.10
CA THR A 150 -9.32 8.67 5.45
C THR A 150 -10.53 9.55 5.12
N SER A 151 -10.50 10.83 5.49
CA SER A 151 -11.58 11.77 5.21
C SER A 151 -11.75 12.05 3.72
N TRP A 152 -10.67 12.05 2.92
CA TRP A 152 -10.76 12.16 1.47
C TRP A 152 -11.58 11.00 0.91
N PHE A 153 -11.22 9.76 1.24
CA PHE A 153 -11.93 8.57 0.76
C PHE A 153 -13.40 8.52 1.22
N VAL A 154 -13.70 8.95 2.45
CA VAL A 154 -15.08 9.07 2.94
C VAL A 154 -15.88 10.06 2.10
N LEU A 155 -15.32 11.23 1.80
CA LEU A 155 -16.00 12.27 1.00
C LEU A 155 -16.09 11.94 -0.50
N HIS A 156 -15.28 10.99 -0.98
CA HIS A 156 -15.32 10.49 -2.36
C HIS A 156 -16.17 9.23 -2.52
N GLY A 157 -17.04 8.96 -1.55
CA GLY A 157 -18.16 8.03 -1.70
C GLY A 157 -17.81 6.54 -1.56
N LEU A 158 -16.65 6.19 -1.00
CA LEU A 158 -16.37 4.79 -0.68
C LEU A 158 -17.41 4.23 0.30
N GLU A 159 -17.85 3.01 0.04
CA GLU A 159 -18.91 2.33 0.80
C GLU A 159 -18.49 2.02 2.23
N PHE A 160 -17.19 1.71 2.40
CA PHE A 160 -16.60 1.43 3.69
C PHE A 160 -15.21 2.04 3.76
N VAL A 161 -15.01 2.95 4.71
CA VAL A 161 -13.69 3.49 5.05
C VAL A 161 -13.53 3.42 6.55
N GLN A 162 -12.45 2.79 7.01
CA GLN A 162 -12.09 2.72 8.42
C GLN A 162 -10.61 3.06 8.60
N CYS A 163 -10.31 3.76 9.67
CA CYS A 163 -9.01 4.24 10.08
C CYS A 163 -8.65 3.56 11.40
N VAL A 164 -7.45 3.02 11.48
CA VAL A 164 -6.88 2.45 12.71
C VAL A 164 -5.62 3.20 13.07
N GLU A 165 -5.59 3.76 14.29
CA GLU A 165 -4.53 4.62 14.78
C GLU A 165 -4.18 4.25 16.24
N GLY A 166 -2.90 4.21 16.57
CA GLY A 166 -2.44 3.86 17.92
C GLY A 166 -2.40 5.06 18.87
N SER A 167 -2.19 6.27 18.33
CA SER A 167 -2.12 7.50 19.10
C SER A 167 -3.50 8.00 19.51
N HIS A 168 -3.75 8.08 20.81
CA HIS A 168 -4.98 8.67 21.33
C HIS A 168 -5.07 10.17 20.98
N ASP A 169 -3.93 10.86 20.97
CA ASP A 169 -3.86 12.27 20.59
C ASP A 169 -4.35 12.49 19.15
N ALA A 170 -3.94 11.62 18.22
CA ALA A 170 -4.43 11.66 16.84
C ALA A 170 -5.93 11.33 16.74
N VAL A 171 -6.38 10.28 17.43
CA VAL A 171 -7.79 9.83 17.42
C VAL A 171 -8.72 10.91 17.93
N THR A 172 -8.37 11.57 19.03
CA THR A 172 -9.20 12.65 19.61
C THR A 172 -9.22 13.92 18.76
N GLN A 173 -8.20 14.14 17.94
CA GLN A 173 -8.10 15.24 16.99
C GLN A 173 -8.52 14.85 15.56
N SER A 174 -9.13 13.68 15.39
CA SER A 174 -9.51 13.16 14.09
C SER A 174 -10.53 14.04 13.39
N ILE A 175 -10.31 14.27 12.10
CA ILE A 175 -11.21 15.03 11.23
C ILE A 175 -12.17 14.13 10.43
N VAL A 176 -12.10 12.81 10.64
CA VAL A 176 -12.87 11.84 9.85
C VAL A 176 -14.36 12.03 10.12
N PRO A 177 -15.18 12.27 9.08
CA PRO A 177 -16.63 12.38 9.26
C PRO A 177 -17.20 11.12 9.93
N LYS A 178 -18.22 11.26 10.77
CA LYS A 178 -18.86 10.12 11.44
C LYS A 178 -19.68 9.27 10.47
N ALA A 179 -19.68 7.95 10.65
CA ALA A 179 -20.56 7.02 9.93
C ALA A 179 -21.83 6.74 10.72
N GLU A 180 -22.89 6.39 10.01
CA GLU A 180 -24.02 5.68 10.60
C GLU A 180 -23.70 4.18 10.62
N GLY A 181 -23.94 3.52 11.75
CA GLY A 181 -23.86 2.06 11.87
C GLY A 181 -22.48 1.46 12.16
N TYR A 182 -21.38 2.21 12.05
CA TYR A 182 -20.05 1.73 12.47
C TYR A 182 -19.10 2.87 12.90
N GLU A 183 -18.03 2.51 13.61
CA GLU A 183 -16.99 3.45 14.05
C GLU A 183 -15.91 3.58 12.96
N ARG A 184 -15.71 4.79 12.42
CA ARG A 184 -14.70 5.00 11.36
C ARG A 184 -13.27 5.11 11.88
N VAL A 185 -13.07 5.47 13.14
CA VAL A 185 -11.73 5.67 13.73
C VAL A 185 -11.60 4.75 14.92
N VAL A 186 -10.70 3.79 14.84
CA VAL A 186 -10.47 2.79 15.88
C VAL A 186 -9.11 3.03 16.52
N GLU A 187 -9.11 3.27 17.82
CA GLU A 187 -7.87 3.37 18.59
C GLU A 187 -7.30 1.98 18.88
N HIS A 188 -6.17 1.65 18.26
CA HIS A 188 -5.49 0.38 18.48
C HIS A 188 -3.97 0.50 18.33
N ASP A 189 -3.26 0.09 19.37
CA ASP A 189 -1.80 -0.02 19.38
C ASP A 189 -1.36 -1.42 18.94
N PHE A 190 -0.77 -1.52 17.75
CA PHE A 190 -0.28 -2.78 17.20
C PHE A 190 0.87 -3.41 18.01
N SER A 191 1.43 -2.75 19.02
CA SER A 191 2.33 -3.41 19.98
C SER A 191 1.59 -4.30 20.99
N LEU A 192 0.27 -4.14 21.12
CA LEU A 192 -0.57 -4.85 22.10
C LEU A 192 -1.30 -6.08 21.54
N GLY A 193 -1.24 -6.30 20.23
CA GLY A 193 -1.80 -7.46 19.55
C GLY A 193 -2.23 -7.15 18.11
N PRO A 194 -2.71 -8.16 17.38
CA PRO A 194 -3.26 -7.98 16.03
C PRO A 194 -4.64 -7.31 16.07
N TRP A 195 -5.00 -6.62 14.99
CA TRP A 195 -6.33 -6.05 14.78
C TRP A 195 -6.72 -6.09 13.30
N TRP A 196 -8.02 -6.21 13.05
CA TRP A 196 -8.63 -6.22 11.72
C TRP A 196 -10.13 -5.85 11.81
N PRO A 197 -10.72 -5.30 10.72
CA PRO A 197 -12.16 -5.04 10.61
C PRO A 197 -12.98 -6.34 10.53
N ASP A 198 -14.30 -6.27 10.71
CA ASP A 198 -15.21 -7.42 10.64
C ASP A 198 -15.51 -7.94 9.22
N ARG A 199 -14.88 -7.33 8.22
CA ARG A 199 -15.04 -7.62 6.79
C ARG A 199 -13.71 -7.52 6.06
N THR A 200 -13.66 -8.06 4.85
CA THR A 200 -12.58 -7.74 3.92
C THR A 200 -12.83 -6.40 3.22
N VAL A 201 -11.76 -5.79 2.72
CA VAL A 201 -11.77 -4.51 2.00
C VAL A 201 -10.99 -4.62 0.70
N ASP A 202 -11.25 -3.69 -0.22
CA ASP A 202 -10.57 -3.66 -1.51
C ASP A 202 -9.10 -3.27 -1.37
N ALA A 203 -8.81 -2.28 -0.52
CA ALA A 203 -7.45 -1.81 -0.34
C ALA A 203 -7.11 -1.45 1.11
N VAL A 204 -5.85 -1.66 1.47
CA VAL A 204 -5.19 -0.97 2.58
C VAL A 204 -4.41 0.22 2.06
N TRP A 205 -4.52 1.34 2.76
CA TRP A 205 -3.65 2.50 2.65
C TRP A 205 -2.82 2.62 3.92
N CYS A 206 -1.50 2.63 3.82
CA CYS A 206 -0.59 2.59 4.97
C CYS A 206 0.64 3.47 4.70
N VAL A 207 0.54 4.76 4.98
CA VAL A 207 1.59 5.74 4.66
C VAL A 207 2.23 6.27 5.94
N GLU A 208 3.56 6.23 6.01
CA GLU A 208 4.40 6.65 7.14
C GLU A 208 3.96 5.96 8.45
N PHE A 209 3.98 4.63 8.44
CA PHE A 209 3.55 3.79 9.57
C PHE A 209 4.48 2.60 9.80
N THR A 210 4.87 1.86 8.76
CA THR A 210 5.56 0.57 8.92
C THR A 210 6.93 0.72 9.58
N GLU A 211 7.57 1.87 9.39
CA GLU A 211 8.83 2.26 10.03
C GLU A 211 8.69 2.58 11.53
N HIS A 212 7.47 2.88 12.00
CA HIS A 212 7.19 3.24 13.39
C HIS A 212 6.84 2.04 14.27
N VAL A 213 6.64 0.86 13.69
CA VAL A 213 6.28 -0.37 14.41
C VAL A 213 7.40 -1.39 14.30
N GLY A 214 8.01 -1.73 15.44
CA GLY A 214 9.16 -2.63 15.49
C GLY A 214 8.89 -4.01 14.91
N ARG A 215 9.93 -4.66 14.35
CA ARG A 215 9.86 -5.97 13.70
C ARG A 215 9.05 -7.04 14.43
N ASN A 216 9.17 -7.08 15.75
CA ASN A 216 8.51 -8.07 16.62
C ASN A 216 6.98 -7.93 16.65
N PHE A 217 6.45 -6.78 16.24
CA PHE A 217 5.03 -6.50 16.16
C PHE A 217 4.48 -6.52 14.72
N GLN A 218 5.31 -6.74 13.70
CA GLN A 218 4.83 -6.83 12.31
C GLN A 218 3.70 -7.83 12.09
N PRO A 219 3.69 -9.03 12.71
CA PRO A 219 2.57 -9.94 12.56
C PRO A 219 1.21 -9.31 12.91
N ASN A 220 1.20 -8.31 13.80
CA ASN A 220 -0.02 -7.67 14.26
C ASN A 220 -0.66 -6.79 13.19
N TYR A 221 0.10 -5.91 12.53
CA TYR A 221 -0.44 -5.07 11.44
C TYR A 221 -0.51 -5.81 10.10
N ILE A 222 0.34 -6.82 9.86
CA ILE A 222 0.19 -7.70 8.68
C ILE A 222 -1.16 -8.44 8.75
N THR A 223 -1.69 -8.71 9.94
CA THR A 223 -3.05 -9.27 10.07
C THR A 223 -4.12 -8.31 9.55
N ALA A 224 -3.96 -6.99 9.73
CA ALA A 224 -4.83 -6.00 9.11
C ALA A 224 -4.70 -6.04 7.58
N PHE A 225 -3.48 -6.12 7.05
CA PHE A 225 -3.20 -6.22 5.61
C PHE A 225 -3.84 -7.45 4.97
N ARG A 226 -3.92 -8.57 5.70
CA ARG A 226 -4.59 -9.80 5.25
C ARG A 226 -6.10 -9.68 5.07
N SER A 227 -6.70 -8.58 5.52
CA SER A 227 -8.11 -8.29 5.29
C SER A 227 -8.35 -7.51 3.99
N ALA A 228 -7.30 -7.13 3.26
CA ALA A 228 -7.41 -6.35 2.02
C ALA A 228 -6.98 -7.14 0.79
N ALA A 229 -7.56 -6.83 -0.37
CA ALA A 229 -7.15 -7.38 -1.67
C ALA A 229 -5.86 -6.71 -2.19
N LEU A 230 -5.78 -5.38 -2.09
CA LEU A 230 -4.62 -4.58 -2.49
C LEU A 230 -4.01 -3.90 -1.26
N ILE A 231 -2.69 -3.78 -1.21
CA ILE A 231 -1.98 -3.14 -0.10
C ILE A 231 -1.07 -2.07 -0.68
N PHE A 232 -1.35 -0.81 -0.35
CA PHE A 232 -0.50 0.34 -0.65
C PHE A 232 0.19 0.74 0.63
N ALA A 233 1.50 0.52 0.70
CA ALA A 233 2.26 0.87 1.89
C ALA A 233 3.55 1.60 1.53
N THR A 234 3.85 2.69 2.23
CA THR A 234 5.18 3.31 2.18
C THR A 234 6.07 2.72 3.29
N HIS A 235 7.36 2.98 3.14
CA HIS A 235 8.35 2.74 4.19
C HIS A 235 9.39 3.87 4.17
N SER A 236 10.24 3.93 5.19
CA SER A 236 11.33 4.88 5.24
C SER A 236 12.68 4.23 4.94
N ASN A 237 13.52 4.99 4.23
CA ASN A 237 14.95 4.71 4.03
C ASN A 237 15.85 5.56 4.94
N TRP A 238 15.25 6.37 5.83
CA TRP A 238 15.97 7.26 6.75
C TRP A 238 15.37 7.20 8.16
N GLY A 239 16.16 7.67 9.13
CA GLY A 239 15.71 7.78 10.52
C GLY A 239 14.81 8.99 10.74
N GLY A 240 14.06 8.98 11.83
CA GLY A 240 13.10 10.01 12.20
C GLY A 240 12.57 9.76 13.61
N TRP A 241 11.58 10.53 14.04
CA TRP A 241 10.94 10.29 15.34
C TRP A 241 10.36 8.89 15.40
N HIS A 242 10.88 8.07 16.32
CA HIS A 242 10.45 6.69 16.52
C HIS A 242 10.45 5.83 15.22
N HIS A 243 11.38 6.09 14.28
CA HIS A 243 11.65 5.14 13.20
C HIS A 243 12.46 4.00 13.79
N VAL A 244 11.83 2.85 14.00
CA VAL A 244 12.42 1.67 14.63
C VAL A 244 12.61 0.51 13.65
N GLU A 245 12.03 0.59 12.45
CA GLU A 245 12.17 -0.40 11.39
C GLU A 245 12.42 0.30 10.04
N VAL A 246 13.69 0.59 9.73
CA VAL A 246 14.08 1.35 8.52
C VAL A 246 14.86 0.44 7.57
N HIS A 247 14.32 0.21 6.38
CA HIS A 247 14.86 -0.72 5.39
C HIS A 247 14.53 -0.28 3.96
N ASP A 248 15.33 -0.76 3.01
CA ASP A 248 15.13 -0.56 1.57
C ASP A 248 13.96 -1.37 1.01
N ASP A 249 13.60 -1.06 -0.25
CA ASP A 249 12.45 -1.65 -0.93
C ASP A 249 12.50 -3.19 -0.93
N GLU A 250 13.67 -3.77 -1.28
CA GLU A 250 13.87 -5.21 -1.42
C GLU A 250 13.62 -5.96 -0.11
N TRP A 251 14.06 -5.39 1.02
CA TRP A 251 13.82 -5.99 2.33
C TRP A 251 12.32 -6.09 2.63
N TRP A 252 11.55 -5.04 2.37
CA TRP A 252 10.10 -5.03 2.59
C TRP A 252 9.37 -5.98 1.64
N GLN A 253 9.81 -6.07 0.38
CA GLN A 253 9.29 -7.03 -0.60
C GLN A 253 9.45 -8.45 -0.08
N ILE A 254 10.68 -8.87 0.22
CA ILE A 254 10.96 -10.21 0.74
C ILE A 254 10.16 -10.49 2.00
N ARG A 255 10.05 -9.49 2.91
CA ARG A 255 9.37 -9.66 4.19
C ARG A 255 7.87 -9.91 4.03
N TRP A 256 7.21 -9.19 3.15
CA TRP A 256 5.77 -9.31 2.94
C TRP A 256 5.40 -10.41 1.96
N GLU A 257 6.28 -10.76 1.01
CA GLU A 257 6.14 -11.97 0.20
C GLU A 257 6.25 -13.23 1.07
N ALA A 258 7.19 -13.27 2.01
CA ALA A 258 7.27 -14.34 3.00
C ALA A 258 6.01 -14.42 3.91
N ALA A 259 5.20 -13.36 3.97
CA ALA A 259 3.92 -13.34 4.69
C ALA A 259 2.71 -13.74 3.83
N GLY A 260 2.92 -14.07 2.55
CA GLY A 260 1.91 -14.53 1.60
C GLY A 260 1.32 -13.46 0.69
N LEU A 261 1.85 -12.23 0.73
CA LEU A 261 1.47 -11.17 -0.21
C LEU A 261 2.28 -11.31 -1.51
N VAL A 262 1.81 -10.72 -2.61
CA VAL A 262 2.49 -10.77 -3.91
C VAL A 262 2.87 -9.34 -4.30
N TYR A 263 4.16 -9.06 -4.45
CA TYR A 263 4.59 -7.74 -4.89
C TYR A 263 4.18 -7.46 -6.34
N SER A 264 3.67 -6.25 -6.61
CA SER A 264 3.28 -5.80 -7.95
C SER A 264 4.20 -4.66 -8.40
N ASP A 265 5.24 -5.01 -9.17
CA ASP A 265 6.14 -4.01 -9.78
C ASP A 265 5.38 -3.04 -10.70
N LEU A 266 4.40 -3.54 -11.47
CA LEU A 266 3.60 -2.73 -12.37
C LEU A 266 2.82 -1.64 -11.61
N MET A 267 2.03 -2.04 -10.61
CA MET A 267 1.21 -1.11 -9.85
C MET A 267 2.07 -0.19 -8.98
N THR A 268 3.21 -0.67 -8.48
CA THR A 268 4.16 0.16 -7.71
C THR A 268 4.73 1.28 -8.57
N ARG A 269 5.22 0.96 -9.77
CA ARG A 269 5.76 1.98 -10.70
C ARG A 269 4.68 2.95 -11.14
N GLU A 270 3.46 2.47 -11.42
CA GLU A 270 2.32 3.31 -11.77
C GLU A 270 1.92 4.24 -10.60
N ALA A 271 1.81 3.72 -9.38
CA ALA A 271 1.49 4.48 -8.19
C ALA A 271 2.49 5.61 -7.94
N ARG A 272 3.80 5.29 -8.01
CA ARG A 272 4.87 6.29 -7.86
C ARG A 272 4.82 7.36 -8.94
N ALA A 273 4.60 6.98 -10.20
CA ALA A 273 4.51 7.92 -11.32
C ALA A 273 3.31 8.87 -11.19
N ILE A 274 2.15 8.36 -10.77
CA ILE A 274 0.95 9.19 -10.56
C ILE A 274 1.16 10.14 -9.38
N ALA A 275 1.67 9.64 -8.26
CA ALA A 275 1.96 10.44 -7.08
C ALA A 275 3.00 11.54 -7.34
N GLN A 276 3.98 11.30 -8.22
CA GLN A 276 4.92 12.34 -8.65
C GLN A 276 4.20 13.53 -9.32
N GLY A 277 3.06 13.27 -9.97
CA GLY A 277 2.20 14.30 -10.54
C GLY A 277 1.52 15.20 -9.50
N ASP A 278 1.48 14.81 -8.22
CA ASP A 278 0.92 15.60 -7.12
C ASP A 278 1.94 16.53 -6.45
N ARG A 279 3.20 16.57 -6.92
CA ARG A 279 4.28 17.38 -6.34
C ARG A 279 3.95 18.87 -6.20
N SER A 280 3.01 19.40 -6.98
CA SER A 280 2.58 20.80 -6.94
C SER A 280 1.18 20.98 -6.35
N LEU A 281 0.72 20.05 -5.50
CA LEU A 281 -0.59 20.15 -4.86
C LEU A 281 -0.72 21.49 -4.12
N SER A 282 -1.87 22.13 -4.31
CA SER A 282 -2.21 23.38 -3.66
C SER A 282 -3.44 23.18 -2.78
N ILE A 283 -3.26 23.39 -1.49
CA ILE A 283 -4.35 23.48 -0.52
C ILE A 283 -4.41 24.95 -0.11
N ASP A 284 -5.57 25.59 -0.32
CA ASP A 284 -5.80 27.01 -0.04
C ASP A 284 -4.87 27.99 -0.78
N GLY A 285 -4.58 27.70 -2.05
CA GLY A 285 -3.75 28.57 -2.89
C GLY A 285 -2.25 28.51 -2.57
N LYS A 286 -1.82 27.72 -1.56
CA LYS A 286 -0.41 27.50 -1.24
C LYS A 286 0.08 26.18 -1.84
N ALA A 287 0.97 26.30 -2.81
CA ALA A 287 1.64 25.14 -3.40
C ALA A 287 2.64 24.55 -2.39
N THR A 288 2.47 23.26 -2.06
CA THR A 288 3.50 22.49 -1.35
C THR A 288 4.41 21.86 -2.40
N SER A 289 5.68 22.28 -2.48
CA SER A 289 6.64 21.83 -3.52
C SER A 289 7.15 20.39 -3.35
N THR A 290 6.70 19.72 -2.29
CA THR A 290 7.07 18.36 -1.87
C THR A 290 5.85 17.48 -1.58
N ALA A 291 4.65 17.84 -2.06
CA ALA A 291 3.48 16.97 -1.88
C ALA A 291 3.72 15.56 -2.44
N ALA A 292 3.08 14.58 -1.80
CA ALA A 292 3.19 13.15 -2.12
C ALA A 292 4.63 12.57 -2.04
N GLN A 293 5.61 13.27 -1.45
CA GLN A 293 7.01 12.81 -1.44
C GLN A 293 7.24 11.44 -0.83
N HIS A 294 6.62 11.13 0.31
CA HIS A 294 6.70 9.80 0.90
C HIS A 294 6.17 8.74 -0.07
N ILE A 295 5.10 9.06 -0.80
CA ILE A 295 4.45 8.13 -1.72
C ILE A 295 5.31 7.88 -2.97
N TRP A 296 5.70 8.91 -3.71
CA TRP A 296 6.43 8.68 -4.97
C TRP A 296 7.88 8.20 -4.75
N LEU A 297 8.43 8.33 -3.54
CA LEU A 297 9.72 7.73 -3.19
C LEU A 297 9.61 6.26 -2.79
N SER A 298 8.63 5.89 -1.95
CA SER A 298 8.69 4.60 -1.25
C SER A 298 7.40 3.80 -1.22
N VAL A 299 6.29 4.26 -1.84
CA VAL A 299 5.09 3.42 -1.91
C VAL A 299 5.41 2.12 -2.64
N GLN A 300 4.93 1.01 -2.11
CA GLN A 300 4.97 -0.32 -2.71
C GLN A 300 3.57 -0.92 -2.69
N VAL A 301 3.24 -1.63 -3.75
CA VAL A 301 1.92 -2.22 -3.95
C VAL A 301 2.00 -3.73 -3.93
N PHE A 302 1.19 -4.36 -3.09
CA PHE A 302 1.08 -5.81 -2.98
C PHE A 302 -0.35 -6.27 -3.22
N ILE A 303 -0.50 -7.49 -3.71
CA ILE A 303 -1.76 -8.17 -3.91
C ILE A 303 -1.86 -9.31 -2.90
N ASN A 304 -2.97 -9.39 -2.21
CA ASN A 304 -3.34 -10.54 -1.39
C ASN A 304 -4.27 -11.44 -2.21
N PRO A 305 -3.76 -12.53 -2.81
CA PRO A 305 -4.57 -13.38 -3.69
C PRO A 305 -5.75 -14.04 -2.96
N MET A 306 -5.66 -14.21 -1.64
CA MET A 306 -6.74 -14.83 -0.85
C MET A 306 -7.97 -13.93 -0.77
N VAL A 307 -7.78 -12.62 -0.65
CA VAL A 307 -8.90 -11.65 -0.59
C VAL A 307 -9.29 -11.22 -2.00
N ALA A 308 -8.33 -10.97 -2.88
CA ALA A 308 -8.60 -10.54 -4.27
C ALA A 308 -9.39 -11.58 -5.10
N SER A 309 -9.40 -12.85 -4.69
CA SER A 309 -10.17 -13.92 -5.35
C SER A 309 -11.58 -14.11 -4.81
N LEU A 310 -11.99 -13.36 -3.77
CA LEU A 310 -13.36 -13.42 -3.26
C LEU A 310 -14.34 -12.69 -4.19
N ALA A 311 -15.59 -13.14 -4.19
CA ALA A 311 -16.62 -12.62 -5.10
C ALA A 311 -16.91 -11.13 -4.88
N GLU A 312 -16.89 -10.69 -3.62
CA GLU A 312 -17.09 -9.29 -3.23
C GLU A 312 -15.98 -8.33 -3.68
N HIS A 313 -14.85 -8.84 -4.18
CA HIS A 313 -13.73 -8.07 -4.71
C HIS A 313 -13.56 -8.27 -6.23
N ALA A 314 -14.48 -8.98 -6.89
CA ALA A 314 -14.39 -9.29 -8.31
C ALA A 314 -14.51 -8.06 -9.22
N HIS A 315 -14.95 -6.91 -8.69
CA HIS A 315 -15.04 -5.63 -9.40
C HIS A 315 -13.70 -4.90 -9.53
N LEU A 316 -12.64 -5.35 -8.85
CA LEU A 316 -11.32 -4.73 -8.95
C LEU A 316 -10.77 -4.81 -10.37
N PHE A 317 -9.87 -3.87 -10.69
CA PHE A 317 -9.31 -3.68 -12.02
C PHE A 317 -10.40 -3.32 -13.05
N ALA A 318 -11.10 -2.22 -12.78
CA ALA A 318 -12.37 -1.81 -13.39
C ALA A 318 -12.28 -1.34 -14.86
N GLU A 319 -11.26 -1.75 -15.60
CA GLU A 319 -11.17 -1.49 -17.05
C GLU A 319 -12.29 -2.24 -17.79
N HIS A 320 -12.84 -1.62 -18.83
CA HIS A 320 -13.88 -2.27 -19.62
C HIS A 320 -13.34 -3.45 -20.46
N GLY A 321 -14.17 -4.46 -20.64
CA GLY A 321 -13.78 -5.67 -21.37
C GLY A 321 -13.76 -5.53 -22.90
N CYS A 322 -14.59 -4.66 -23.49
CA CYS A 322 -14.77 -4.63 -24.94
C CYS A 322 -13.73 -3.76 -25.66
N PHE A 323 -13.32 -4.22 -26.84
CA PHE A 323 -12.33 -3.53 -27.66
C PHE A 323 -12.96 -2.37 -28.44
N GLY A 324 -12.54 -1.14 -28.15
CA GLY A 324 -12.97 0.08 -28.85
C GLY A 324 -12.08 0.45 -30.04
N GLY A 325 -10.86 -0.11 -30.12
CA GLY A 325 -9.89 0.22 -31.16
C GLY A 325 -8.47 0.39 -30.62
N ARG A 326 -7.64 1.08 -31.41
CA ARG A 326 -6.28 1.46 -31.02
C ARG A 326 -6.10 2.94 -31.24
N GLU A 327 -5.50 3.60 -30.26
CA GLU A 327 -5.01 4.96 -30.40
C GLU A 327 -3.55 4.91 -30.88
N ASN A 328 -3.28 5.58 -32.01
CA ASN A 328 -1.93 5.73 -32.53
C ASN A 328 -1.32 7.00 -31.93
N GLY A 329 -0.20 6.87 -31.22
CA GLY A 329 0.59 7.99 -30.69
C GLY A 329 2.08 7.75 -30.87
N GLU A 330 2.92 8.62 -30.32
CA GLU A 330 4.37 8.41 -30.26
C GLU A 330 4.68 7.23 -29.32
N GLY A 331 4.71 6.01 -29.88
CA GLY A 331 4.98 4.78 -29.13
C GLY A 331 4.20 3.56 -29.62
N LYS A 332 4.08 2.55 -28.75
CA LYS A 332 3.25 1.37 -29.03
C LYS A 332 1.77 1.78 -29.01
N PRO A 333 0.94 1.36 -29.99
CA PRO A 333 -0.48 1.70 -30.01
C PRO A 333 -1.18 1.30 -28.70
N LYS A 334 -1.88 2.25 -28.06
CA LYS A 334 -2.64 1.98 -26.83
C LYS A 334 -3.99 1.37 -27.23
N LYS A 335 -4.36 0.26 -26.58
CA LYS A 335 -5.68 -0.33 -26.78
C LYS A 335 -6.73 0.55 -26.10
N ILE A 336 -7.84 0.77 -26.77
CA ILE A 336 -9.00 1.45 -26.23
C ILE A 336 -9.97 0.38 -25.75
N HIS A 337 -10.35 0.47 -24.49
CA HIS A 337 -11.32 -0.40 -23.84
C HIS A 337 -12.60 0.40 -23.60
N VAL A 338 -13.74 -0.16 -24.00
CA VAL A 338 -15.07 0.49 -23.94
C VAL A 338 -16.11 -0.43 -23.30
N ASP A 339 -17.17 0.15 -22.75
CA ASP A 339 -18.30 -0.62 -22.24
C ASP A 339 -18.89 -1.48 -23.37
N CYS A 340 -19.17 -2.76 -23.11
CA CYS A 340 -19.77 -3.65 -24.08
C CYS A 340 -21.23 -3.30 -24.43
N HIS A 341 -21.86 -2.40 -23.66
CA HIS A 341 -23.14 -1.79 -24.02
C HIS A 341 -23.02 -0.65 -25.04
N ASP A 342 -21.83 -0.10 -25.26
CA ASP A 342 -21.60 0.98 -26.22
C ASP A 342 -21.60 0.41 -27.64
N LYS A 343 -22.79 0.34 -28.25
CA LYS A 343 -23.00 -0.19 -29.60
C LYS A 343 -22.28 0.62 -30.69
N GLU A 344 -21.93 1.86 -30.41
CA GLU A 344 -21.26 2.73 -31.39
C GLU A 344 -19.76 2.47 -31.40
N ASN A 345 -19.16 2.25 -30.23
CA ASN A 345 -17.71 2.15 -30.09
C ASN A 345 -17.20 0.72 -29.88
N ALA A 346 -18.01 -0.23 -29.39
CA ALA A 346 -17.59 -1.60 -29.15
C ALA A 346 -17.46 -2.40 -30.46
N ARG A 347 -16.23 -2.54 -30.97
CA ARG A 347 -15.97 -3.22 -32.25
C ARG A 347 -16.06 -4.74 -32.10
N GLY A 348 -17.17 -5.33 -32.53
CA GLY A 348 -17.37 -6.79 -32.57
C GLY A 348 -17.67 -7.43 -31.22
N GLY A 349 -17.97 -6.62 -30.19
CA GLY A 349 -18.36 -7.05 -28.84
C GLY A 349 -19.83 -6.78 -28.52
N GLU A 350 -20.63 -6.43 -29.52
CA GLU A 350 -22.01 -5.97 -29.37
C GLU A 350 -22.90 -7.10 -28.79
N ASN A 351 -23.24 -6.97 -27.49
CA ASN A 351 -24.48 -7.48 -26.84
C ASN A 351 -24.46 -8.69 -25.89
N LEU A 352 -23.37 -9.19 -25.26
CA LEU A 352 -23.52 -10.40 -24.41
C LEU A 352 -22.88 -10.42 -23.01
N SER A 353 -22.04 -9.45 -22.62
CA SER A 353 -21.40 -9.47 -21.30
C SER A 353 -20.91 -8.11 -20.83
N ALA A 354 -21.80 -7.11 -20.79
CA ALA A 354 -21.44 -5.83 -20.18
C ALA A 354 -21.14 -5.98 -18.70
N LEU A 355 -20.28 -5.09 -18.20
CA LEU A 355 -19.97 -5.06 -16.77
C LEU A 355 -21.23 -4.64 -16.01
N PRO A 356 -21.60 -5.38 -14.95
CA PRO A 356 -22.61 -4.93 -13.99
C PRO A 356 -22.31 -3.51 -13.46
N GLU A 357 -23.35 -2.75 -13.10
CA GLU A 357 -23.15 -1.38 -12.59
C GLU A 357 -22.32 -1.37 -11.30
N ASP A 358 -22.46 -2.38 -10.45
CA ASP A 358 -21.64 -2.60 -9.26
C ASP A 358 -20.18 -2.98 -9.57
N PHE A 359 -19.83 -3.29 -10.82
CA PHE A 359 -18.44 -3.46 -11.25
C PHE A 359 -17.82 -2.17 -11.77
N LYS A 360 -18.64 -1.16 -12.08
CA LYS A 360 -18.15 0.12 -12.58
C LYS A 360 -17.48 0.90 -11.45
N PRO A 361 -16.42 1.69 -11.74
CA PRO A 361 -15.79 2.51 -10.74
C PRO A 361 -16.73 3.59 -10.24
N LEU A 362 -16.48 4.09 -9.02
CA LEU A 362 -17.20 5.25 -8.51
C LEU A 362 -16.90 6.46 -9.39
N LYS A 363 -17.94 7.26 -9.67
CA LYS A 363 -17.81 8.52 -10.39
C LYS A 363 -17.35 9.58 -9.41
N LEU A 364 -16.18 10.14 -9.66
CA LEU A 364 -15.65 11.26 -8.89
C LEU A 364 -16.07 12.58 -9.55
N ASP A 365 -16.33 13.58 -8.72
CA ASP A 365 -16.61 14.94 -9.17
C ASP A 365 -15.74 15.97 -8.43
N GLU A 366 -15.63 17.17 -8.99
CA GLU A 366 -14.79 18.24 -8.41
C GLU A 366 -15.32 18.74 -7.05
N THR A 367 -16.63 18.65 -6.81
CA THR A 367 -17.26 19.13 -5.57
C THR A 367 -16.85 18.28 -4.36
N MET A 368 -16.53 17.00 -4.57
CA MET A 368 -15.95 16.13 -3.53
C MET A 368 -14.58 16.64 -3.05
N ASN A 369 -13.73 17.10 -3.97
CA ASN A 369 -12.43 17.68 -3.62
C ASN A 369 -12.59 19.01 -2.88
N ASP A 370 -13.55 19.84 -3.28
CA ASP A 370 -13.83 21.11 -2.59
C ASP A 370 -14.39 20.88 -1.18
N ALA A 371 -15.27 19.89 -1.01
CA ALA A 371 -15.77 19.48 0.30
C ALA A 371 -14.64 19.01 1.22
N TRP A 372 -13.68 18.22 0.69
CA TRP A 372 -12.53 17.77 1.46
C TRP A 372 -11.59 18.93 1.82
N LYS A 373 -11.25 19.82 0.89
CA LYS A 373 -10.43 21.01 1.20
C LYS A 373 -11.09 21.88 2.27
N LYS A 374 -12.42 22.07 2.17
CA LYS A 374 -13.20 22.80 3.18
C LYS A 374 -13.10 22.12 4.55
N LEU A 375 -13.23 20.79 4.61
CA LEU A 375 -13.08 20.03 5.85
C LEU A 375 -11.69 20.24 6.48
N LEU A 376 -10.61 20.23 5.68
CA LEU A 376 -9.26 20.49 6.18
C LEU A 376 -9.18 21.88 6.81
N LEU A 377 -9.63 22.91 6.09
CA LEU A 377 -9.60 24.30 6.54
C LEU A 377 -10.43 24.54 7.80
N ASP A 378 -11.65 23.99 7.86
CA ASP A 378 -12.53 24.09 9.03
C ASP A 378 -11.91 23.48 10.29
N ASN A 379 -10.97 22.53 10.13
CA ASN A 379 -10.28 21.84 11.22
C ASN A 379 -8.84 22.35 11.45
N GLY A 380 -8.49 23.50 10.87
CA GLY A 380 -7.17 24.13 11.00
C GLY A 380 -6.03 23.34 10.32
N VAL A 381 -6.35 22.30 9.54
CA VAL A 381 -5.37 21.46 8.87
C VAL A 381 -4.86 22.19 7.63
N GLY A 382 -3.56 22.53 7.63
CA GLY A 382 -2.92 23.27 6.53
C GLY A 382 -3.12 24.79 6.58
N ALA A 383 -3.82 25.32 7.58
CA ALA A 383 -3.91 26.76 7.82
C ALA A 383 -2.56 27.31 8.33
N ALA A 384 -2.20 28.54 7.94
CA ALA A 384 -1.06 29.21 8.57
C ALA A 384 -1.38 29.45 10.05
N LYS A 385 -0.46 29.12 10.94
CA LYS A 385 -0.43 29.78 12.24
C LYS A 385 -0.11 31.24 11.95
N ASP A 386 -1.08 32.12 12.17
CA ASP A 386 -0.78 33.55 12.23
C ASP A 386 0.37 33.71 13.21
N SER A 387 1.48 34.25 12.72
CA SER A 387 2.64 34.57 13.52
C SER A 387 2.34 35.80 14.37
N GLU A 388 1.36 35.70 15.26
CA GLU A 388 1.05 36.69 16.29
C GLU A 388 0.66 35.95 17.57
N SER A 389 1.67 35.50 18.32
CA SER A 389 1.77 35.52 19.79
C SER A 389 2.74 34.44 20.29
N GLN A 390 4.01 34.81 20.40
CA GLN A 390 4.88 34.54 21.56
C GLN A 390 6.18 35.34 21.46
#